data_AF-A0A086J2E0-F1
#
_entry.id   AF-A0A086J2E0-F1
#
_cell.length_a   1.000
_cell.length_b   1.000
_cell.length_c   1.000
_cell.angle_alpha   90.00
_cell.angle_beta   90.00
_cell.angle_gamma   90.00
#
_symmetry.space_group_name_H-M   'P 1'
#
loop_
_entity.id
_entity.type
_entity.pdbx_description
1 polymer ?
#
loop_
_entity_poly.entity_id
_entity_poly.type
_entity_poly.pdbx_seq_one_letter_code
_entity_poly.pdbx_strand_id
1 'polypeptide(L)'
;MVNGPRKHLKRLNAPNSWILDKLGGTFAPRPRCGPHKLRECLPLCLIVRRKLSFAQNTKEVLHILNDRLVKVDGKIRKDPKYPAGIMDVISFDKIHENYRLLYNVNQKFCLQPITKEEAKFKICKVLAKRLEGRSILTLHTNDGRTIKYADPSINIGDSIKFNLETGEVMESFPLKVGNTAYAFRGKNLGCVGIIREVKVHISGFTISILEDLNGRMYTTRTDNLMAIGTAGESLITLPKERGIRTNALMESNMAYGEFKEEGDFDEEEALSAEESDEE
;
A
#
# COMPACT_ATOMS: atom_id res chain seq x y z
N MET A 1 18.28 29.66 3.17
CA MET A 1 19.60 29.08 2.85
C MET A 1 19.40 27.81 2.02
N VAL A 2 20.14 27.71 0.92
CA VAL A 2 20.02 26.64 -0.09
C VAL A 2 20.91 25.43 0.22
N ASN A 3 21.85 25.58 1.15
CA ASN A 3 22.93 24.62 1.34
C ASN A 3 22.70 23.70 2.55
N GLY A 4 22.88 22.40 2.33
CA GLY A 4 22.80 21.36 3.36
C GLY A 4 21.43 20.65 3.50
N PRO A 5 21.35 19.64 4.38
CA PRO A 5 20.15 18.84 4.57
C PRO A 5 19.03 19.70 5.18
N ARG A 6 17.94 19.87 4.43
CA ARG A 6 16.76 20.62 4.90
C ARG A 6 16.13 19.90 6.09
N LYS A 7 15.94 20.61 7.21
CA LYS A 7 15.30 20.08 8.44
C LYS A 7 13.78 20.31 8.48
N HIS A 8 13.27 21.24 7.68
CA HIS A 8 11.86 21.63 7.64
C HIS A 8 11.19 21.16 6.36
N LEU A 9 9.90 20.85 6.44
CA LEU A 9 9.03 20.56 5.31
C LEU A 9 7.85 21.54 5.35
N LYS A 10 7.70 22.36 4.31
CA LYS A 10 6.52 23.23 4.16
C LYS A 10 5.32 22.36 3.85
N ARG A 11 4.16 22.70 4.42
CA ARG A 11 2.95 21.88 4.31
C ARG A 11 2.44 21.77 2.87
N LEU A 12 2.51 22.87 2.11
CA LEU A 12 2.18 22.89 0.68
C LEU A 12 3.07 21.95 -0.16
N ASN A 13 4.28 21.63 0.32
CA ASN A 13 5.21 20.73 -0.34
C ASN A 13 5.21 19.32 0.28
N ALA A 14 4.27 19.03 1.19
CA ALA A 14 4.11 17.69 1.73
C ALA A 14 3.50 16.76 0.64
N PRO A 15 3.78 15.45 0.69
CA PRO A 15 3.13 14.51 -0.20
C PRO A 15 1.60 14.57 -0.12
N ASN A 16 0.94 14.66 -1.27
CA ASN A 16 -0.54 14.72 -1.34
C ASN A 16 -1.21 13.49 -0.73
N SER A 17 -0.53 12.35 -0.72
CA SER A 17 -0.99 11.09 -0.13
C SER A 17 -1.23 11.16 1.38
N TRP A 18 -0.69 12.17 2.07
CA TRP A 18 -0.87 12.37 3.52
C TRP A 18 -2.19 13.03 3.91
N ILE A 19 -2.91 13.63 2.95
CA ILE A 19 -4.17 14.37 3.18
C ILE A 19 -3.97 15.43 4.27
N LEU A 20 -2.99 16.32 4.05
CA LEU A 20 -2.81 17.49 4.89
C LEU A 20 -3.71 18.63 4.40
N ASP A 21 -4.34 19.28 5.35
CA ASP A 21 -5.12 20.50 5.13
C ASP A 21 -4.18 21.66 4.78
N LYS A 22 -4.64 22.62 3.97
CA LYS A 22 -3.84 23.80 3.62
C LYS A 22 -3.70 24.77 4.79
N LEU A 23 -4.74 24.89 5.62
CA LEU A 23 -4.86 25.93 6.66
C LEU A 23 -4.38 25.52 8.06
N GLY A 24 -4.12 24.24 8.33
CA GLY A 24 -3.72 23.75 9.66
C GLY A 24 -2.30 24.13 10.12
N GLY A 25 -1.68 25.13 9.50
CA GLY A 25 -0.36 25.67 9.82
C GLY A 25 0.63 25.67 8.65
N THR A 26 1.79 26.29 8.84
CA THR A 26 2.77 26.53 7.75
C THR A 26 3.67 25.33 7.44
N PHE A 27 3.89 24.44 8.41
CA PHE A 27 4.81 23.30 8.31
C PHE A 27 4.10 21.95 8.43
N ALA A 28 4.68 20.94 7.78
CA ALA A 28 4.33 19.54 7.94
C ALA A 28 5.43 18.79 8.70
N PRO A 29 5.12 17.67 9.37
CA PRO A 29 6.15 16.84 9.99
C PRO A 29 7.08 16.29 8.90
N ARG A 30 8.34 16.72 8.93
CA ARG A 30 9.37 16.16 8.06
C ARG A 30 9.76 14.76 8.59
N PRO A 31 9.59 13.67 7.81
CA PRO A 31 9.98 12.34 8.22
C PRO A 31 11.49 12.27 8.44
N ARG A 32 11.95 11.39 9.33
CA ARG A 32 13.37 11.08 9.46
C ARG A 32 13.88 10.29 8.26
N CYS A 33 15.20 10.27 8.09
CA CYS A 33 15.88 9.33 7.20
C CYS A 33 15.83 7.95 7.86
N GLY A 34 14.84 7.14 7.49
CA GLY A 34 14.62 5.80 8.02
C GLY A 34 14.43 4.79 6.88
N PRO A 35 13.65 3.71 7.09
CA PRO A 35 13.51 2.63 6.11
C PRO A 35 12.92 3.09 4.77
N HIS A 36 11.91 3.97 4.80
CA HIS A 36 11.15 4.36 3.61
C HIS A 36 11.50 5.76 3.11
N LYS A 37 11.35 5.96 1.79
CA LYS A 37 11.56 7.25 1.13
C LYS A 37 10.50 8.27 1.58
N LEU A 38 10.86 9.55 1.63
CA LEU A 38 9.98 10.64 2.09
C LEU A 38 8.62 10.67 1.38
N ARG A 39 8.57 10.39 0.07
CA ARG A 39 7.34 10.40 -0.74
C ARG A 39 6.49 9.12 -0.59
N GLU A 40 7.07 8.06 -0.04
CA GLU A 40 6.50 6.71 0.09
C GLU A 40 6.30 6.30 1.55
N CYS A 41 6.35 7.26 2.47
CA CYS A 41 6.18 7.03 3.90
C CYS A 41 5.10 7.95 4.46
N LEU A 42 4.56 7.57 5.61
CA LEU A 42 3.67 8.34 6.45
C LEU A 42 4.28 8.40 7.86
N PRO A 43 4.61 9.60 8.38
CA PRO A 43 5.10 9.76 9.75
C PRO A 43 4.16 9.20 10.81
N LEU A 44 4.70 8.54 11.83
CA LEU A 44 3.90 8.02 12.96
C LEU A 44 2.99 9.07 13.60
N CYS A 45 3.45 10.33 13.71
CA CYS A 45 2.62 11.39 14.26
C CYS A 45 1.36 11.68 13.43
N LEU A 46 1.39 11.46 12.11
CA LEU A 46 0.20 11.61 11.25
C LEU A 46 -0.71 10.39 11.36
N ILE A 47 -0.14 9.20 11.55
CA ILE A 47 -0.89 7.95 11.73
C ILE A 47 -1.75 8.04 13.00
N VAL A 48 -1.11 8.31 14.13
CA VAL A 48 -1.78 8.40 15.45
C VAL A 48 -2.79 9.55 15.49
N ARG A 49 -2.45 10.72 14.92
CA ARG A 49 -3.28 11.92 15.03
C ARG A 49 -4.40 12.03 14.00
N ARG A 50 -4.13 11.73 12.72
CA ARG A 50 -5.08 12.00 11.62
C ARG A 50 -5.81 10.77 11.11
N LYS A 51 -5.15 9.62 11.13
CA LYS A 51 -5.73 8.39 10.57
C LYS A 51 -6.51 7.63 11.62
N LEU A 52 -5.94 7.46 12.82
CA LEU A 52 -6.57 6.75 13.92
C LEU A 52 -7.27 7.67 14.93
N SER A 53 -6.94 8.97 14.91
CA SER A 53 -7.52 9.98 15.80
C SER A 53 -7.39 9.66 17.30
N PHE A 54 -6.37 8.88 17.70
CA PHE A 54 -6.07 8.58 19.11
C PHE A 54 -5.52 9.77 19.88
N ALA A 55 -5.01 10.78 19.17
CA ALA A 55 -4.52 12.02 19.73
C ALA A 55 -5.01 13.20 18.90
N GLN A 56 -5.33 14.31 19.55
CA GLN A 56 -5.68 15.57 18.90
C GLN A 56 -4.43 16.43 18.68
N ASN A 57 -3.51 16.41 19.65
CA ASN A 57 -2.34 17.30 19.70
C ASN A 57 -0.99 16.56 19.62
N THR A 58 0.07 17.28 19.28
CA THR A 58 1.43 16.71 19.22
C THR A 58 1.96 16.29 20.60
N LYS A 59 1.54 16.95 21.68
CA LYS A 59 1.92 16.58 23.05
C LYS A 59 1.39 15.19 23.42
N GLU A 60 0.13 14.92 23.11
CA GLU A 60 -0.51 13.61 23.32
C GLU A 60 0.15 12.52 22.48
N VAL A 61 0.44 12.80 21.20
CA VAL A 61 1.20 11.86 20.35
C VAL A 61 2.54 11.50 20.98
N LEU A 62 3.26 12.50 21.51
CA LEU A 62 4.55 12.26 22.16
C LEU A 62 4.39 11.42 23.43
N HIS A 63 3.33 11.64 24.21
CA HIS A 63 3.02 10.83 25.39
C HIS A 63 2.78 9.37 25.02
N ILE A 64 1.87 9.10 24.06
CA ILE A 64 1.57 7.73 23.58
C ILE A 64 2.83 7.01 23.09
N LEU A 65 3.71 7.71 22.36
CA LEU A 65 4.95 7.12 21.83
C LEU A 65 6.00 6.88 22.92
N ASN A 66 6.11 7.78 23.90
CA ASN A 66 7.04 7.63 25.02
C ASN A 66 6.65 6.48 25.95
N ASP A 67 5.34 6.23 26.09
CA ASP A 67 4.77 5.12 26.84
C ASP A 67 5.01 3.75 26.17
N ARG A 68 5.67 3.72 25.00
CA ARG A 68 6.06 2.49 24.28
C ARG A 68 4.89 1.63 23.82
N LEU A 69 3.71 2.24 23.65
CA LEU A 69 2.48 1.55 23.26
C LEU A 69 2.40 1.21 21.76
N VAL A 70 3.24 1.86 20.95
CA VAL A 70 3.24 1.72 19.48
C VAL A 70 4.44 0.92 19.01
N LYS A 71 4.16 -0.17 18.30
CA LYS A 71 5.15 -0.98 17.61
C LYS A 71 4.98 -0.86 16.10
N VAL A 72 6.10 -0.75 15.40
CA VAL A 72 6.13 -0.83 13.93
C VAL A 72 7.04 -2.00 13.57
N ASP A 73 6.51 -2.93 12.77
CA ASP A 73 7.17 -4.17 12.38
C ASP A 73 7.70 -4.95 13.59
N GLY A 74 6.89 -5.05 14.65
CA GLY A 74 7.24 -5.72 15.92
C GLY A 74 8.20 -4.94 16.84
N LYS A 75 8.79 -3.83 16.39
CA LYS A 75 9.73 -3.02 17.18
C LYS A 75 9.08 -1.78 17.75
N ILE A 76 9.29 -1.51 19.03
CA ILE A 76 8.78 -0.30 19.71
C ILE A 76 9.42 0.95 19.07
N ARG A 77 8.60 1.90 18.62
CA ARG A 77 9.06 3.16 18.03
C ARG A 77 8.57 4.35 18.84
N LYS A 78 9.52 5.16 19.32
CA LYS A 78 9.24 6.38 20.10
C LYS A 78 9.29 7.66 19.27
N ASP A 79 9.93 7.64 18.09
CA ASP A 79 10.11 8.85 17.29
C ASP A 79 8.79 9.21 16.57
N PRO A 80 8.18 10.38 16.85
CA PRO A 80 6.98 10.82 16.15
C PRO A 80 7.17 10.99 14.64
N LYS A 81 8.39 11.22 14.18
CA LYS A 81 8.73 11.43 12.77
C LYS A 81 9.28 10.16 12.11
N TYR A 82 9.12 9.00 12.73
CA TYR A 82 9.51 7.73 12.13
C TYR A 82 8.72 7.50 10.82
N PRO A 83 9.40 7.22 9.70
CA PRO A 83 8.76 7.01 8.41
C PRO A 83 8.24 5.56 8.32
N ALA A 84 6.98 5.34 8.69
CA ALA A 84 6.30 4.08 8.37
C ALA A 84 5.90 4.11 6.89
N GLY A 85 6.07 3.03 6.15
CA GLY A 85 5.79 3.00 4.72
C GLY A 85 4.95 1.81 4.32
N ILE A 86 4.92 1.54 3.02
CA ILE A 86 4.04 0.51 2.49
C ILE A 86 4.39 -0.88 3.06
N MET A 87 3.35 -1.68 3.32
CA MET A 87 3.41 -3.01 3.92
C MET A 87 3.90 -3.05 5.36
N ASP A 88 4.24 -1.92 5.98
CA ASP A 88 4.59 -1.92 7.40
C ASP A 88 3.37 -2.31 8.24
N VAL A 89 3.63 -3.11 9.28
CA VAL A 89 2.63 -3.50 10.27
C VAL A 89 2.78 -2.59 11.48
N ILE A 90 1.69 -1.96 11.88
CA ILE A 90 1.62 -1.06 13.03
C ILE A 90 0.70 -1.71 14.05
N SER A 91 1.24 -2.06 15.21
CA SER A 91 0.52 -2.70 16.29
C SER A 91 0.44 -1.82 17.53
N PHE A 92 -0.73 -1.83 18.17
CA PHE A 92 -1.01 -1.14 19.42
C PHE A 92 -1.27 -2.17 20.51
N ASP A 93 -0.31 -2.36 21.41
CA ASP A 93 -0.36 -3.45 22.39
C ASP A 93 -1.56 -3.34 23.34
N LYS A 94 -1.92 -2.11 23.75
CA LYS A 94 -2.98 -1.86 24.75
C LYS A 94 -4.39 -2.09 24.23
N ILE A 95 -4.61 -1.83 22.94
CA ILE A 95 -5.92 -1.95 22.27
C ILE A 95 -6.02 -3.30 21.54
N HIS A 96 -4.91 -4.03 21.41
CA HIS A 96 -4.79 -5.27 20.65
C HIS A 96 -5.18 -5.16 19.17
N GLU A 97 -5.10 -3.95 18.63
CA GLU A 97 -5.37 -3.64 17.24
C GLU A 97 -4.08 -3.62 16.42
N ASN A 98 -4.14 -4.22 15.23
CA ASN A 98 -3.05 -4.26 14.28
C ASN A 98 -3.53 -3.67 12.96
N TYR A 99 -2.67 -2.88 12.33
CA TYR A 99 -2.94 -2.24 11.06
C TYR A 99 -1.79 -2.49 10.08
N ARG A 100 -2.12 -2.68 8.81
CA ARG A 100 -1.17 -2.69 7.70
C ARG A 100 -1.28 -1.38 6.93
N LEU A 101 -0.15 -0.74 6.67
CA LEU A 101 -0.12 0.50 5.89
C LEU A 101 -0.13 0.20 4.39
N LEU A 102 -1.23 0.54 3.72
CA LEU A 102 -1.46 0.36 2.28
C LEU A 102 -1.82 1.69 1.62
N TYR A 103 -1.93 1.70 0.29
CA TYR A 103 -2.64 2.76 -0.44
C TYR A 103 -4.05 2.32 -0.82
N ASN A 104 -4.97 3.28 -0.79
CA ASN A 104 -6.26 3.18 -1.47
C ASN A 104 -6.09 3.48 -2.96
N VAL A 105 -7.12 3.12 -3.72
CA VAL A 105 -7.26 3.42 -5.15
C VAL A 105 -7.22 4.93 -5.41
N ASN A 106 -7.69 5.70 -4.43
CA ASN A 106 -7.62 7.15 -4.36
C ASN A 106 -6.20 7.72 -4.13
N GLN A 107 -5.14 6.93 -4.29
CA GLN A 107 -3.73 7.32 -4.17
C GLN A 107 -3.32 7.86 -2.79
N LYS A 108 -4.09 7.52 -1.75
CA LYS A 108 -3.91 7.99 -0.37
C LYS A 108 -3.51 6.83 0.52
N PHE A 109 -2.73 7.11 1.56
CA PHE A 109 -2.43 6.08 2.55
C PHE A 109 -3.68 5.67 3.33
N CYS A 110 -3.84 4.38 3.56
CA CYS A 110 -4.91 3.76 4.32
C CYS A 110 -4.32 2.77 5.32
N LEU A 111 -4.92 2.72 6.51
CA LEU A 111 -4.60 1.74 7.53
C LEU A 111 -5.66 0.65 7.45
N GLN A 112 -5.27 -0.50 6.94
CA GLN A 112 -6.16 -1.65 6.87
C GLN A 112 -6.06 -2.43 8.20
N PRO A 113 -7.16 -2.63 8.94
CA PRO A 113 -7.13 -3.50 10.11
C PRO A 113 -6.83 -4.94 9.68
N ILE A 114 -5.97 -5.61 10.44
CA ILE A 114 -5.52 -6.98 10.16
C ILE A 114 -5.63 -7.87 11.41
N THR A 115 -5.69 -9.18 11.19
CA THR A 115 -5.67 -10.17 12.27
C THR A 115 -4.26 -10.29 12.87
N LYS A 116 -4.16 -10.90 14.06
CA LYS A 116 -2.86 -11.15 14.72
C LYS A 116 -1.94 -12.07 13.92
N GLU A 117 -2.50 -13.00 13.16
CA GLU A 117 -1.73 -13.93 12.31
C GLU A 117 -1.08 -13.19 11.14
N GLU A 118 -1.85 -12.33 10.46
CA GLU A 118 -1.33 -11.51 9.38
C GLU A 118 -0.33 -10.46 9.88
N ALA A 119 -0.44 -10.02 11.14
CA ALA A 119 0.49 -9.09 11.75
C ALA A 119 1.90 -9.67 12.00
N LYS A 120 2.05 -11.01 11.98
CA LYS A 120 3.36 -11.67 12.16
C LYS A 120 4.25 -11.59 10.94
N PHE A 121 3.68 -11.40 9.75
CA PHE A 121 4.44 -11.38 8.51
C PHE A 121 4.22 -10.10 7.70
N LYS A 122 5.21 -9.79 6.88
CA LYS A 122 5.23 -8.62 6.01
C LYS A 122 5.63 -9.05 4.60
N ILE A 123 5.14 -8.34 3.60
CA ILE A 123 5.62 -8.50 2.23
C ILE A 123 6.64 -7.41 1.94
N CYS A 124 7.83 -7.81 1.53
CA CYS A 124 8.92 -6.91 1.17
C CYS A 124 9.34 -7.14 -0.28
N LYS A 125 9.51 -6.07 -1.05
CA LYS A 125 10.02 -6.17 -2.43
C LYS A 125 11.54 -6.17 -2.42
N VAL A 126 12.17 -7.07 -3.19
CA VAL A 126 13.63 -7.10 -3.40
C VAL A 126 14.02 -6.00 -4.38
N LEU A 127 14.86 -5.07 -3.92
CA LEU A 127 15.40 -3.98 -4.74
C LEU A 127 16.77 -4.31 -5.33
N ALA A 128 17.60 -5.03 -4.58
CA ALA A 128 18.92 -5.41 -5.03
C ALA A 128 19.33 -6.75 -4.41
N LYS A 129 20.10 -7.50 -5.18
CA LYS A 129 20.76 -8.74 -4.78
C LYS A 129 22.25 -8.54 -4.96
N ARG A 130 23.04 -8.78 -3.91
CA ARG A 130 24.48 -8.54 -3.92
C ARG A 130 25.22 -9.69 -3.28
N LEU A 131 26.44 -9.93 -3.73
CA LEU A 131 27.40 -10.76 -3.02
C LEU A 131 28.23 -9.83 -2.15
N GLU A 132 28.06 -9.94 -0.83
CA GLU A 132 28.83 -9.21 0.16
C GLU A 132 29.98 -10.07 0.70
N GLY A 133 30.80 -9.50 1.60
CA GLY A 133 32.04 -10.10 2.08
C GLY A 133 31.89 -11.57 2.49
N ARG A 134 32.89 -12.38 2.08
CA ARG A 134 32.91 -13.85 2.13
C ARG A 134 31.92 -14.55 1.18
N SER A 135 31.61 -13.91 0.05
CA SER A 135 30.70 -14.44 -0.98
C SER A 135 29.30 -14.77 -0.43
N ILE A 136 28.86 -14.02 0.57
CA ILE A 136 27.54 -14.21 1.19
C ILE A 136 26.51 -13.47 0.32
N LEU A 137 25.50 -14.19 -0.12
CA LEU A 137 24.40 -13.61 -0.87
C LEU A 137 23.48 -12.81 0.06
N THR A 138 23.33 -11.52 -0.23
CA THR A 138 22.47 -10.58 0.50
C THR A 138 21.37 -10.01 -0.39
N LEU A 139 20.18 -9.87 0.20
CA LEU A 139 19.06 -9.19 -0.40
C LEU A 139 18.81 -7.87 0.32
N HIS A 140 18.64 -6.80 -0.46
CA HIS A 140 18.20 -5.51 0.03
C HIS A 140 16.75 -5.28 -0.36
N THR A 141 15.90 -5.04 0.63
CA THR A 141 14.46 -4.86 0.46
C THR A 141 14.06 -3.39 0.37
N ASN A 142 12.81 -3.15 -0.03
CA ASN A 142 12.21 -1.81 -0.12
C ASN A 142 12.17 -1.04 1.19
N ASP A 143 12.04 -1.73 2.32
CA ASP A 143 12.06 -1.18 3.67
C ASP A 143 13.49 -1.04 4.25
N GLY A 144 14.52 -1.20 3.40
CA GLY A 144 15.92 -0.98 3.79
C GLY A 144 16.51 -2.08 4.67
N ARG A 145 15.87 -3.25 4.79
CA ARG A 145 16.45 -4.41 5.47
C ARG A 145 17.49 -5.07 4.56
N THR A 146 18.46 -5.71 5.19
CA THR A 146 19.44 -6.57 4.53
C THR A 146 19.28 -7.97 5.08
N ILE A 147 18.89 -8.91 4.21
CA ILE A 147 18.67 -10.31 4.54
C ILE A 147 19.88 -11.08 4.03
N LYS A 148 20.54 -11.83 4.91
CA LYS A 148 21.73 -12.64 4.59
C LYS A 148 21.31 -14.08 4.29
N TYR A 149 22.17 -14.80 3.57
CA TYR A 149 21.96 -16.21 3.23
C TYR A 149 20.64 -16.46 2.49
N ALA A 150 20.33 -15.57 1.55
CA ALA A 150 19.11 -15.72 0.77
C ALA A 150 19.25 -16.81 -0.31
N ASP A 151 18.12 -17.38 -0.70
CA ASP A 151 18.08 -18.37 -1.76
C ASP A 151 18.52 -17.79 -3.10
N PRO A 152 19.37 -18.51 -3.86
CA PRO A 152 19.81 -18.08 -5.18
C PRO A 152 18.68 -17.92 -6.20
N SER A 153 17.53 -18.56 -5.99
CA SER A 153 16.35 -18.50 -6.87
C SER A 153 15.65 -17.13 -6.88
N ILE A 154 15.79 -16.35 -5.81
CA ILE A 154 15.11 -15.06 -5.66
C ILE A 154 15.78 -14.00 -6.53
N ASN A 155 15.02 -13.34 -7.39
CA ASN A 155 15.51 -12.31 -8.30
C ASN A 155 15.15 -10.90 -7.86
N ILE A 156 15.77 -9.92 -8.52
CA ILE A 156 15.47 -8.51 -8.31
C ILE A 156 14.06 -8.22 -8.84
N GLY A 157 13.25 -7.52 -8.04
CA GLY A 157 11.86 -7.22 -8.36
C GLY A 157 10.87 -8.15 -7.68
N ASP A 158 11.28 -9.36 -7.31
CA ASP A 158 10.41 -10.32 -6.63
C ASP A 158 9.99 -9.81 -5.24
N SER A 159 8.87 -10.30 -4.75
CA SER A 159 8.39 -10.05 -3.40
C SER A 159 8.73 -11.21 -2.48
N ILE A 160 8.92 -10.92 -1.20
CA ILE A 160 9.25 -11.91 -0.18
C ILE A 160 8.28 -11.76 0.98
N LYS A 161 7.76 -12.90 1.46
CA LYS A 161 7.07 -13.02 2.75
C LYS A 161 8.12 -13.13 3.85
N PHE A 162 8.24 -12.06 4.61
CA PHE A 162 9.19 -11.91 5.70
C PHE A 162 8.48 -12.10 7.05
N ASN A 163 8.99 -12.98 7.89
CA ASN A 163 8.49 -13.14 9.25
C ASN A 163 9.10 -12.07 10.16
N LEU A 164 8.26 -11.26 10.81
CA LEU A 164 8.69 -10.15 11.66
C LEU A 164 9.27 -10.61 13.01
N GLU A 165 8.89 -11.79 13.48
CA GLU A 165 9.36 -12.35 14.76
C GLU A 165 10.72 -13.03 14.61
N THR A 166 10.85 -13.96 13.65
CA THR A 166 12.10 -14.72 13.43
C THR A 166 13.12 -13.92 12.63
N GLY A 167 12.66 -12.99 11.79
CA GLY A 167 13.53 -12.23 10.90
C GLY A 167 13.96 -13.00 9.65
N GLU A 168 13.28 -14.09 9.34
CA GLU A 168 13.61 -14.99 8.22
C GLU A 168 12.62 -14.85 7.06
N VAL A 169 13.05 -15.33 5.90
CA VAL A 169 12.26 -15.39 4.68
C VAL A 169 11.48 -16.70 4.67
N MET A 170 10.15 -16.62 4.59
CA MET A 170 9.30 -17.81 4.52
C MET A 170 9.06 -18.25 3.06
N GLU A 171 8.72 -17.30 2.20
CA GLU A 171 8.25 -17.59 0.85
C GLU A 171 8.60 -16.43 -0.09
N SER A 172 8.82 -16.72 -1.36
CA SER A 172 9.10 -15.72 -2.40
C SER A 172 8.06 -15.76 -3.51
N PHE A 173 7.57 -14.59 -3.91
CA PHE A 173 6.62 -14.41 -5.00
C PHE A 173 7.30 -13.72 -6.19
N PRO A 174 7.55 -14.46 -7.29
CA PRO A 174 8.19 -13.88 -8.45
C PRO A 174 7.24 -12.95 -9.21
N LEU A 175 7.76 -11.90 -9.85
CA LEU A 175 6.96 -11.06 -10.75
C LEU A 175 6.82 -11.71 -12.14
N LYS A 176 5.98 -12.75 -12.21
CA LYS A 176 5.68 -13.49 -13.44
C LYS A 176 4.23 -13.29 -13.88
N VAL A 177 3.97 -13.61 -15.14
CA VAL A 177 2.61 -13.66 -15.70
C VAL A 177 1.76 -14.62 -14.87
N GLY A 178 0.52 -14.21 -14.59
CA GLY A 178 -0.43 -14.96 -13.76
C GLY A 178 -0.39 -14.63 -12.26
N ASN A 179 0.63 -13.91 -11.78
CA ASN A 179 0.69 -13.51 -10.38
C ASN A 179 -0.07 -12.21 -10.10
N THR A 180 -0.62 -12.10 -8.90
CA THR A 180 -1.33 -10.92 -8.41
C THR A 180 -0.32 -9.89 -7.96
N ALA A 181 -0.41 -8.69 -8.52
CA ALA A 181 0.49 -7.59 -8.21
C ALA A 181 -0.26 -6.35 -7.73
N TYR A 182 0.38 -5.65 -6.80
CA TYR A 182 -0.05 -4.42 -6.20
C TYR A 182 0.79 -3.26 -6.73
N ALA A 183 0.14 -2.23 -7.25
CA ALA A 183 0.79 -1.02 -7.72
C ALA A 183 1.02 -0.02 -6.58
N PHE A 184 2.27 0.18 -6.18
CA PHE A 184 2.65 1.05 -5.06
C PHE A 184 3.29 2.37 -5.48
N ARG A 185 3.44 2.63 -6.79
CA ARG A 185 3.93 3.90 -7.35
C ARG A 185 3.24 4.24 -8.68
N GLY A 186 3.25 5.52 -9.05
CA GLY A 186 2.74 6.00 -10.34
C GLY A 186 1.25 6.36 -10.34
N LYS A 187 0.65 6.47 -11.53
CA LYS A 187 -0.75 6.90 -11.70
C LYS A 187 -1.76 5.84 -11.25
N ASN A 188 -1.39 4.56 -11.30
CA ASN A 188 -2.24 3.44 -10.90
C ASN A 188 -1.95 3.00 -9.46
N LEU A 189 -1.53 3.95 -8.61
CA LEU A 189 -1.24 3.70 -7.20
C LEU A 189 -2.48 3.18 -6.46
N GLY A 190 -2.33 2.09 -5.72
CA GLY A 190 -3.40 1.45 -4.96
C GLY A 190 -4.23 0.44 -5.76
N CYS A 191 -3.94 0.27 -7.05
CA CYS A 191 -4.61 -0.75 -7.88
C CYS A 191 -4.01 -2.14 -7.66
N VAL A 192 -4.86 -3.17 -7.77
CA VAL A 192 -4.49 -4.59 -7.68
C VAL A 192 -4.95 -5.29 -8.93
N GLY A 193 -4.02 -5.99 -9.59
CA GLY A 193 -4.35 -6.74 -10.80
C GLY A 193 -3.47 -7.95 -11.02
N ILE A 194 -3.91 -8.81 -11.92
CA ILE A 194 -3.17 -9.99 -12.39
C ILE A 194 -2.24 -9.55 -13.50
N ILE A 195 -0.97 -9.95 -13.43
CA ILE A 195 0.00 -9.65 -14.49
C ILE A 195 -0.33 -10.49 -15.72
N ARG A 196 -0.67 -9.85 -16.84
CA ARG A 196 -0.92 -10.53 -18.13
C ARG A 196 0.33 -10.62 -18.98
N GLU A 197 1.11 -9.54 -19.03
CA GLU A 197 2.27 -9.46 -19.90
C GLU A 197 3.38 -8.64 -19.25
N VAL A 198 4.63 -9.05 -19.47
CA VAL A 198 5.83 -8.32 -19.04
C VAL A 198 6.69 -8.04 -20.26
N LYS A 199 6.70 -6.78 -20.71
CA LYS A 199 7.47 -6.28 -21.85
C LYS A 199 8.80 -5.71 -21.38
N VAL A 200 9.89 -6.39 -21.75
CA VAL A 200 11.26 -5.90 -21.48
C VAL A 200 11.68 -5.01 -22.63
N HIS A 201 11.89 -3.71 -22.37
CA HIS A 201 12.44 -2.80 -23.36
C HIS A 201 13.96 -2.71 -23.25
N ILE A 202 14.63 -2.63 -24.40
CA ILE A 202 16.09 -2.47 -24.52
C ILE A 202 16.57 -1.18 -23.81
N SER A 203 15.70 -0.17 -23.72
CA SER A 203 15.92 1.08 -22.98
C SER A 203 16.09 0.90 -21.45
N GLY A 204 16.00 -0.33 -20.93
CA GLY A 204 16.23 -0.68 -19.52
C GLY A 204 14.99 -0.58 -18.63
N PHE A 205 13.85 -0.12 -19.16
CA PHE A 205 12.59 -0.12 -18.41
C PHE A 205 11.73 -1.32 -18.82
N THR A 206 11.34 -2.12 -17.83
CA THR A 206 10.36 -3.18 -18.02
C THR A 206 8.96 -2.63 -17.72
N ILE A 207 8.05 -2.85 -18.66
CA ILE A 207 6.64 -2.47 -18.56
C ILE A 207 5.83 -3.73 -18.32
N SER A 208 4.94 -3.71 -17.35
CA SER A 208 4.02 -4.80 -17.05
C SER A 208 2.59 -4.33 -17.31
N ILE A 209 1.82 -5.17 -18.00
CA ILE A 209 0.40 -5.00 -18.28
C ILE A 209 -0.38 -5.84 -17.27
N LEU A 210 -1.30 -5.20 -16.56
CA LEU A 210 -2.11 -5.81 -15.52
C LEU A 210 -3.59 -5.70 -15.86
N GLU A 211 -4.34 -6.68 -15.40
CA GLU A 211 -5.80 -6.72 -15.44
C GLU A 211 -6.35 -6.64 -14.03
N ASP A 212 -7.16 -5.62 -13.73
CA ASP A 212 -7.93 -5.56 -12.48
C ASP A 212 -9.02 -6.66 -12.48
N LEU A 213 -9.58 -6.96 -11.30
CA LEU A 213 -10.72 -7.89 -11.17
C LEU A 213 -11.96 -7.47 -11.98
N ASN A 214 -12.10 -6.18 -12.31
CA ASN A 214 -13.17 -5.64 -13.14
C ASN A 214 -12.86 -5.67 -14.65
N GLY A 215 -11.83 -6.41 -15.08
CA GLY A 215 -11.40 -6.51 -16.49
C GLY A 215 -10.69 -5.26 -17.03
N ARG A 216 -10.46 -4.23 -16.20
CA ARG A 216 -9.74 -3.03 -16.60
C ARG A 216 -8.26 -3.35 -16.80
N MET A 217 -7.77 -3.14 -18.02
CA MET A 217 -6.35 -3.25 -18.34
C MET A 217 -5.61 -1.94 -18.08
N TYR A 218 -4.44 -2.02 -17.45
CA TYR A 218 -3.57 -0.87 -17.25
C TYR A 218 -2.09 -1.25 -17.28
N THR A 219 -1.25 -0.27 -17.61
CA THR A 219 0.19 -0.47 -17.75
C THR A 219 0.93 0.27 -16.65
N THR A 220 1.97 -0.37 -16.11
CA THR A 220 2.87 0.24 -15.13
C THR A 220 4.29 -0.27 -15.33
N ARG A 221 5.27 0.46 -14.80
CA ARG A 221 6.64 -0.05 -14.72
C ARG A 221 6.72 -1.16 -13.67
N THR A 222 7.47 -2.21 -13.96
CA THR A 222 7.67 -3.35 -13.04
C THR A 222 8.27 -2.90 -11.70
N ASP A 223 9.07 -1.83 -11.69
CA ASP A 223 9.60 -1.19 -10.47
C ASP A 223 8.52 -0.70 -9.51
N ASN A 224 7.35 -0.31 -10.04
CA ASN A 224 6.22 0.23 -9.30
C ASN A 224 5.25 -0.84 -8.80
N LEU A 225 5.51 -2.10 -9.13
CA LEU A 225 4.68 -3.25 -8.76
C LEU A 225 5.32 -4.07 -7.65
N MET A 226 4.49 -4.72 -6.86
CA MET A 226 4.91 -5.67 -5.84
C MET A 226 3.98 -6.87 -5.93
N ALA A 227 4.53 -8.07 -6.11
CA ALA A 227 3.73 -9.29 -6.07
C ALA A 227 3.14 -9.48 -4.67
N ILE A 228 1.85 -9.75 -4.59
CA ILE A 228 1.12 -9.96 -3.33
C ILE A 228 0.45 -11.33 -3.25
N GLY A 229 0.47 -12.10 -4.33
CA GLY A 229 -0.04 -13.47 -4.38
C GLY A 229 -0.04 -14.05 -5.77
N THR A 230 -0.75 -15.17 -5.92
CA THR A 230 -0.78 -16.02 -7.11
C THR A 230 -2.20 -16.10 -7.65
N ALA A 231 -2.35 -16.06 -8.98
CA ALA A 231 -3.60 -16.39 -9.68
C ALA A 231 -4.87 -15.66 -9.18
N GLY A 232 -4.77 -14.37 -8.84
CA GLY A 232 -5.90 -13.56 -8.39
C GLY A 232 -6.13 -13.56 -6.87
N GLU A 233 -5.51 -14.49 -6.14
CA GLU A 233 -5.55 -14.51 -4.69
C GLU A 233 -4.50 -13.55 -4.12
N SER A 234 -4.84 -12.90 -3.00
CA SER A 234 -3.95 -12.00 -2.27
C SER A 234 -3.60 -12.62 -0.92
N LEU A 235 -2.30 -12.69 -0.60
CA LEU A 235 -1.84 -13.15 0.72
C LEU A 235 -2.15 -12.17 1.85
N ILE A 236 -2.46 -10.93 1.49
CA ILE A 236 -2.73 -9.84 2.43
C ILE A 236 -4.19 -9.43 2.35
N THR A 237 -4.71 -8.94 3.47
CA THR A 237 -6.03 -8.33 3.50
C THR A 237 -5.98 -6.99 2.75
N LEU A 238 -6.80 -6.89 1.70
CA LEU A 238 -6.93 -5.68 0.89
C LEU A 238 -7.91 -4.68 1.52
N PRO A 239 -7.79 -3.37 1.21
CA PRO A 239 -8.77 -2.38 1.62
C PRO A 239 -10.14 -2.64 0.99
N LYS A 240 -11.18 -1.95 1.49
CA LYS A 240 -12.59 -2.13 1.07
C LYS A 240 -12.79 -2.10 -0.45
N GLU A 241 -12.03 -1.26 -1.15
CA GLU A 241 -12.07 -1.08 -2.61
C GLU A 241 -11.46 -2.27 -3.38
N ARG A 242 -10.84 -3.25 -2.70
CA ARG A 242 -10.09 -4.41 -3.24
C ARG A 242 -9.06 -4.06 -4.33
N GLY A 243 -8.66 -2.79 -4.40
CA GLY A 243 -7.74 -2.29 -5.43
C GLY A 243 -8.38 -2.07 -6.81
N ILE A 244 -9.70 -2.03 -6.91
CA ILE A 244 -10.42 -1.79 -8.18
C ILE A 244 -10.61 -0.29 -8.37
N ARG A 245 -10.10 0.27 -9.47
CA ARG A 245 -10.35 1.67 -9.82
C ARG A 245 -11.60 1.86 -10.67
N THR A 246 -12.64 2.36 -10.02
CA THR A 246 -13.86 2.87 -10.63
C THR A 246 -13.58 4.08 -11.52
N ASN A 247 -14.39 4.23 -12.57
CA ASN A 247 -14.41 5.45 -13.38
C ASN A 247 -15.39 6.45 -12.75
N ALA A 248 -15.25 7.75 -13.07
CA ALA A 248 -16.14 8.79 -12.54
C ALA A 248 -17.63 8.50 -12.82
N LEU A 249 -17.94 7.91 -13.99
CA LEU A 249 -19.28 7.46 -14.32
C LEU A 249 -19.77 6.34 -13.39
N MET A 250 -18.93 5.33 -13.13
CA MET A 250 -19.27 4.23 -12.21
C MET A 250 -19.46 4.74 -10.78
N GLU A 251 -18.66 5.72 -10.34
CA GLU A 251 -18.82 6.36 -9.03
C GLU A 251 -20.14 7.14 -8.95
N SER A 252 -20.51 7.85 -10.02
CA SER A 252 -21.80 8.53 -10.14
C SER A 252 -22.96 7.53 -10.08
N ASN A 253 -22.90 6.46 -10.87
CA ASN A 253 -23.96 5.44 -10.89
C ASN A 253 -24.08 4.73 -9.54
N MET A 254 -22.96 4.49 -8.85
CA MET A 254 -22.99 3.89 -7.51
C MET A 254 -23.60 4.82 -6.45
N ALA A 255 -23.46 6.14 -6.62
CA ALA A 255 -23.97 7.14 -5.68
C ALA A 255 -25.44 7.52 -5.94
N TYR A 256 -25.84 7.61 -7.22
CA TYR A 256 -27.14 8.13 -7.63
C TYR A 256 -28.06 7.08 -8.26
N GLY A 257 -27.59 5.84 -8.43
CA GLY A 257 -28.26 4.83 -9.25
C GLY A 257 -27.87 4.97 -10.72
N GLU A 258 -28.12 3.92 -11.51
CA GLU A 258 -27.99 4.03 -12.96
C GLU A 258 -29.07 4.97 -13.49
N PHE A 259 -28.68 5.84 -14.42
CA PHE A 259 -29.61 6.70 -15.12
C PHE A 259 -30.47 5.81 -16.03
N LYS A 260 -31.68 5.46 -15.58
CA LYS A 260 -32.71 4.90 -16.45
C LYS A 260 -33.23 6.04 -17.32
N GLU A 261 -33.10 5.92 -18.65
CA GLU A 261 -33.79 6.85 -19.55
C GLU A 261 -35.31 6.64 -19.37
N GLU A 262 -36.11 7.70 -19.48
CA GLU A 262 -37.56 7.69 -19.21
C GLU A 262 -38.36 6.69 -20.10
N GLY A 263 -37.73 6.03 -21.08
CA GLY A 263 -38.33 4.98 -21.91
C GLY A 263 -38.23 3.54 -21.36
N ASP A 264 -37.40 3.29 -20.34
CA ASP A 264 -37.22 1.93 -19.78
C ASP A 264 -38.21 1.61 -18.64
N PHE A 265 -39.02 2.59 -18.21
CA PHE A 265 -40.09 2.37 -17.23
C PHE A 265 -41.27 1.60 -17.84
N ASP A 266 -41.54 1.82 -19.13
CA ASP A 266 -42.72 1.24 -19.78
C ASP A 266 -42.53 -0.25 -20.15
N GLU A 267 -41.28 -0.73 -20.36
CA GLU A 267 -41.02 -2.15 -20.70
C GLU A 267 -40.92 -3.08 -19.48
N GLU A 268 -40.35 -2.62 -18.36
CA GLU A 268 -40.29 -3.45 -17.13
C GLU A 268 -41.67 -3.57 -16.45
N GLU A 269 -42.51 -2.52 -16.46
CA GLU A 269 -43.88 -2.63 -15.96
C GLU A 269 -44.75 -3.50 -16.88
N ALA A 270 -44.58 -3.44 -18.21
CA ALA A 270 -45.33 -4.26 -19.16
C ALA A 270 -44.99 -5.76 -19.03
N LEU A 271 -43.72 -6.13 -18.86
CA LEU A 271 -43.30 -7.52 -18.66
C LEU A 271 -43.76 -8.08 -17.31
N SER A 272 -43.82 -7.25 -16.26
CA SER A 272 -44.34 -7.66 -14.94
C SER A 272 -45.86 -7.81 -14.90
N ALA A 273 -46.58 -7.11 -15.78
CA ALA A 273 -48.03 -7.24 -15.93
C ALA A 273 -48.40 -8.51 -16.73
N GLU A 274 -47.64 -8.85 -17.77
CA GLU A 274 -47.88 -10.07 -18.57
C GLU A 274 -47.63 -11.36 -17.78
N GLU A 275 -46.66 -11.41 -16.87
CA GLU A 275 -46.45 -12.58 -15.99
C GLU A 275 -47.52 -12.73 -14.90
N SER A 276 -48.26 -11.67 -14.57
CA SER A 276 -49.33 -11.70 -13.56
C SER A 276 -50.71 -12.10 -14.11
N ASP A 277 -50.86 -12.10 -15.44
CA ASP A 277 -52.10 -12.50 -16.13
C ASP A 277 -52.09 -13.98 -16.58
N GLU A 278 -51.00 -14.73 -16.34
CA GLU A 278 -50.84 -16.15 -16.68
C GLU A 278 -50.98 -17.16 -15.50
N GLU A 279 -51.40 -16.72 -14.29
CA GLU A 279 -51.76 -17.61 -13.15
C GLU A 279 -53.26 -17.64 -12.82
#